data_AF-A0A257GXE5-F1
#
_entry.id   AF-A0A257GXE5-F1
#
_cell.length_a   1.000
_cell.length_b   1.000
_cell.length_c   1.000
_cell.angle_alpha   90.00
_cell.angle_beta   90.00
_cell.angle_gamma   90.00
#
_symmetry.space_group_name_H-M   'P 1'
#
loop_
_entity.id
_entity.type
_entity.pdbx_description
1 polymer ?
#
loop_
_entity_poly.entity_id
_entity_poly.type
_entity_poly.pdbx_seq_one_letter_code
_entity_poly.pdbx_strand_id
1 'polypeptide(L)' 'TLRFRGREITHQEIGLALLNRMRDDLADLIVVEQFPKLEGRQMIMMIAPGKKKPGGAAKPAAPEVAA' A
#
# COMPACT_ATOMS: atom_id res chain seq x y z
N THR A 1 0.55 7.22 1.14
CA THR A 1 1.24 6.89 -0.11
C THR A 1 2.67 7.41 -0.04
N LEU A 2 3.61 6.74 -0.69
CA LEU A 2 5.01 7.16 -0.76
C LEU A 2 5.30 7.73 -2.15
N ARG A 3 6.11 8.80 -2.25
CA ARG A 3 6.44 9.45 -3.53
C ARG A 3 7.94 9.61 -3.70
N PHE A 4 8.48 9.01 -4.75
CA PHE A 4 9.88 9.13 -5.12
C PHE A 4 10.13 10.44 -5.89
N ARG A 5 11.15 11.21 -5.52
CA ARG A 5 11.66 12.35 -6.30
C ARG A 5 12.96 11.95 -7.01
N GLY A 6 13.19 12.53 -8.20
CA GLY A 6 14.41 12.30 -8.98
C GLY A 6 14.83 10.83 -9.08
N ARG A 7 16.04 10.53 -8.58
CA ARG A 7 16.69 9.21 -8.61
C ARG A 7 16.24 8.25 -7.50
N GLU A 8 15.36 8.65 -6.59
CA GLU A 8 14.88 7.77 -5.50
C GLU A 8 14.05 6.59 -6.05
N ILE A 9 13.53 6.70 -7.28
CA ILE A 9 12.73 5.64 -7.94
C ILE A 9 13.51 4.35 -8.19
N THR A 10 14.84 4.35 -8.23
CA THR A 10 15.61 3.10 -8.30
C THR A 10 15.62 2.35 -6.98
N HIS A 11 15.45 3.05 -5.85
CA HIS A 11 15.51 2.48 -4.50
C HIS A 11 14.11 2.03 -4.03
N GLN A 12 13.41 1.28 -4.88
CA GLN A 12 12.05 0.77 -4.62
C GLN A 12 12.01 -0.14 -3.38
N GLU A 13 13.11 -0.88 -3.16
CA GLU A 13 13.34 -1.72 -1.98
C GLU A 13 13.22 -0.96 -0.65
N ILE A 14 13.67 0.31 -0.59
CA ILE A 14 13.57 1.14 0.61
C ILE A 14 12.11 1.53 0.85
N GLY A 15 11.36 1.86 -0.21
CA GLY A 15 9.93 2.12 -0.13
C GLY A 15 9.13 0.90 0.34
N LEU A 16 9.46 -0.28 -0.19
CA LEU A 16 8.87 -1.56 0.21
C LEU A 16 9.20 -1.92 1.66
N ALA A 17 10.46 -1.77 2.09
CA ALA A 17 10.88 -2.04 3.46
C ALA A 17 10.16 -1.12 4.47
N LEU A 18 10.01 0.17 4.14
CA LEU A 18 9.27 1.12 4.98
C LEU A 18 7.78 0.74 5.07
N LEU A 19 7.13 0.43 3.95
CA LEU A 19 5.71 0.05 3.94
C LEU A 19 5.47 -1.29 4.67
N ASN A 20 6.38 -2.27 4.55
CA ASN A 20 6.30 -3.50 5.33
C ASN A 20 6.47 -3.24 6.83
N ARG A 21 7.41 -2.37 7.24
CA ARG A 21 7.56 -1.99 8.66
C ARG A 21 6.31 -1.27 9.20
N MET A 22 5.73 -0.35 8.44
CA MET A 22 4.49 0.34 8.83
C MET A 22 3.28 -0.62 8.87
N ARG A 23 3.26 -1.64 8.01
CA ARG A 23 2.25 -2.71 8.06
C ARG A 23 2.39 -3.54 9.32
N ASP A 24 3.62 -3.90 9.70
CA ASP A 24 3.91 -4.73 10.87
C ASP A 24 3.51 -4.03 12.17
N ASP A 25 3.90 -2.76 12.33
CA ASP A 25 3.57 -1.89 13.48
C ASP A 25 2.05 -1.66 13.66
N LEU A 26 1.28 -1.73 12.58
CA LEU A 26 -0.18 -1.53 12.57
C LEU A 26 -0.96 -2.83 12.40
N ALA A 27 -0.33 -4.00 12.36
CA ALA A 27 -0.92 -5.26 11.88
C ALA A 27 -2.20 -5.68 12.64
N ASP A 28 -2.28 -5.39 13.94
CA ASP A 28 -3.45 -5.67 14.78
C ASP A 28 -4.66 -4.75 14.51
N LEU A 29 -4.40 -3.59 13.88
CA LEU A 29 -5.39 -2.52 13.65
C LEU A 29 -5.76 -2.33 12.18
N ILE A 30 -5.06 -2.96 11.24
CA ILE A 30 -5.28 -2.79 9.80
C ILE A 30 -5.38 -4.11 9.03
N VAL A 31 -6.12 -4.08 7.92
CA VAL A 31 -6.19 -5.12 6.90
C VAL A 31 -5.60 -4.55 5.62
N VAL A 32 -4.64 -5.27 5.01
CA VAL A 32 -4.08 -4.88 3.71
C VAL A 32 -5.04 -5.32 2.61
N GLU A 33 -5.72 -4.37 1.96
CA GLU A 33 -6.61 -4.66 0.83
C GLU A 33 -5.87 -4.60 -0.51
N GLN A 34 -4.80 -3.79 -0.62
CA GLN A 34 -3.93 -3.75 -1.79
C GLN A 34 -2.46 -3.73 -1.38
N PHE A 35 -1.70 -4.71 -1.87
CA PHE A 35 -0.25 -4.77 -1.73
C PHE A 35 0.42 -3.52 -2.34
N PRO A 36 1.60 -3.10 -1.80
CA PRO A 36 2.32 -1.94 -2.30
C PRO A 36 2.71 -2.11 -3.78
N LYS A 37 2.08 -1.34 -4.67
CA LYS A 37 2.44 -1.27 -6.10
C LYS A 37 3.09 0.05 -6.47
N LEU A 38 3.94 0.03 -7.49
CA LEU A 38 4.51 1.23 -8.10
C LEU A 38 3.56 1.79 -9.17
N GLU A 39 3.03 2.98 -8.94
CA GLU A 39 2.25 3.77 -9.90
C GLU A 39 3.11 4.95 -10.36
N GLY A 40 3.86 4.74 -11.45
CA GLY A 40 4.78 5.71 -12.04
C GLY A 40 5.87 6.16 -11.06
N ARG A 41 5.65 7.26 -10.36
CA ARG A 41 6.58 7.87 -9.38
C ARG A 41 6.12 7.75 -7.93
N GLN A 42 5.05 7.00 -7.69
CA GLN A 42 4.45 6.80 -6.37
C GLN A 42 4.39 5.31 -6.04
N MET A 43 4.53 4.97 -4.76
CA MET A 43 4.23 3.65 -4.24
C MET A 43 2.97 3.73 -3.39
N ILE A 44 1.97 2.94 -3.76
CA ILE A 44 0.62 2.98 -3.20
C ILE A 44 0.32 1.61 -2.59
N MET A 45 0.16 1.60 -1.27
CA MET A 45 -0.39 0.50 -0.49
C MET A 45 -1.74 0.96 0.04
N MET A 46 -2.79 0.14 -0.11
CA MET A 46 -4.12 0.44 0.43
C MET A 46 -4.39 -0.46 1.64
N ILE A 47 -4.69 0.19 2.76
CA ILE A 47 -4.98 -0.43 4.04
C ILE A 47 -6.37 0.04 4.50
N ALA A 48 -7.15 -0.88 5.02
CA ALA A 48 -8.44 -0.62 5.65
C ALA A 48 -8.32 -0.84 7.17
N PRO A 49 -9.06 -0.11 8.02
CA PRO A 49 -9.05 -0.37 9.45
C PRO A 49 -9.68 -1.72 9.79
N GLY A 50 -9.02 -2.49 10.66
CA GLY A 50 -9.53 -3.70 11.30
C GLY A 50 -10.61 -3.35 12.31
N LYS A 51 -11.83 -3.79 12.08
CA LYS A 51 -13.02 -3.19 12.70
C LYS A 51 -13.46 -3.83 14.00
N LYS A 52 -13.62 -2.98 15.01
CA LYS A 52 -14.95 -2.85 15.65
C LYS A 52 -15.82 -2.00 14.69
N LYS A 53 -16.92 -2.58 14.19
CA LYS A 53 -17.74 -2.11 13.02
C LYS A 53 -18.45 -0.75 13.26
N PRO A 54 -18.89 0.04 12.21
CA PRO A 54 -19.08 -0.32 10.79
C PRO A 54 -18.82 0.77 9.68
N GLY A 55 -17.80 0.59 8.81
CA GLY A 55 -17.79 1.03 7.39
C GLY A 55 -16.75 0.25 6.57
N GLY A 56 -17.09 -0.37 5.42
CA GLY A 56 -16.24 -1.23 4.53
C GLY A 56 -15.54 -2.47 5.15
N ALA A 57 -15.29 -3.62 4.53
CA ALA A 57 -15.92 -4.31 3.39
C ALA A 57 -15.75 -3.68 2.00
N ALA A 58 -14.62 -3.98 1.34
CA ALA A 58 -14.47 -3.85 -0.11
C ALA A 58 -13.40 -4.80 -0.69
N LYS A 59 -13.56 -6.12 -0.47
CA LYS A 59 -13.02 -7.11 -1.41
C LYS A 59 -13.80 -6.96 -2.75
N PRO A 60 -13.21 -7.12 -3.95
CA PRO A 60 -11.81 -6.96 -4.39
C PRO A 60 -11.65 -5.95 -5.55
N ALA A 61 -10.47 -5.36 -5.75
CA ALA A 61 -10.13 -4.71 -7.03
C ALA A 61 -8.62 -4.69 -7.30
N ALA A 62 -8.15 -5.57 -8.18
CA ALA A 62 -6.97 -5.27 -8.98
C ALA A 62 -7.41 -4.31 -10.11
N PRO A 63 -6.82 -3.11 -10.23
CA PRO A 63 -6.96 -2.34 -11.46
C PRO A 63 -5.98 -2.92 -12.48
N GLU A 64 -6.55 -3.73 -13.37
CA GLU A 64 -6.27 -3.69 -14.80
C GLU A 64 -5.62 -2.38 -15.26
N VAL A 65 -4.48 -2.48 -15.97
CA VAL A 65 -4.04 -1.42 -16.88
C VAL A 65 -3.36 -2.03 -18.11
N ALA A 66 -4.01 -1.82 -19.26
CA ALA A 66 -3.44 -1.81 -20.61
C ALA A 66 -2.79 -3.09 -21.18
N ALA A 67 -3.61 -3.89 -21.87
CA ALA A 67 -3.33 -4.40 -23.21
C ALA A 67 -4.63 -4.43 -24.03
#